data_AF-A0A2V7KP74-F1
#
_entry.id   AF-A0A2V7KP74-F1
#
_cell.length_a   1.000
_cell.length_b   1.000
_cell.length_c   1.000
_cell.angle_alpha   90.00
_cell.angle_beta   90.00
_cell.angle_gamma   90.00
#
_symmetry.space_group_name_H-M   'P 1'
#
loop_
_entity.id
_entity.type
_entity.pdbx_description
1 polymer ?
#
loop_
_entity_poly.entity_id
_entity_poly.type
_entity_poly.pdbx_seq_one_letter_code
_entity_poly.pdbx_strand_id
1 'polypeptide(L)'
;MILLLAVLSTFQAPADTALASFVARARAGTEALRHPDAARLAGYHPVGPDFPGMGRHWIHTALILRPIPDAAQPPVLEYAEIDGVPTLVGVAYAVLVSADTAPASLPVPAAAWHFHQGTVDEESFLRSHAGAGHVMTEPGPRLAVVHAWIWLDNPDGMLATDNWALPYERLGQRVPSHGSRAAARALALASGDGGRLYLEALIHAVGQPSDSEMTAVRTIVGRRQTEARQHAARADKLELCWNALWSDVKTVVRPEVWDRLNALAPAPSP
;
A
#
# COMPACT_ATOMS: atom_id res chain seq x y z
N MET A 1 -60.29 6.67 4.57
CA MET A 1 -59.03 7.43 4.63
C MET A 1 -58.21 6.93 5.81
N ILE A 2 -57.36 5.90 5.62
CA ILE A 2 -56.26 5.57 6.52
C ILE A 2 -55.12 5.08 5.63
N LEU A 3 -54.03 5.85 5.59
CA LEU A 3 -52.79 5.55 4.89
C LEU A 3 -51.90 4.74 5.86
N LEU A 4 -51.52 3.52 5.51
CA LEU A 4 -50.50 2.77 6.26
C LEU A 4 -49.14 3.07 5.64
N LEU A 5 -48.33 3.86 6.35
CA LEU A 5 -46.90 4.05 6.07
C LEU A 5 -46.13 2.84 6.59
N ALA A 6 -45.61 2.02 5.68
CA ALA A 6 -44.65 0.98 6.02
C ALA A 6 -43.28 1.63 6.26
N VAL A 7 -42.81 1.61 7.50
CA VAL A 7 -41.42 1.94 7.85
C VAL A 7 -40.57 0.71 7.53
N LEU A 8 -39.79 0.79 6.45
CA LEU A 8 -38.73 -0.16 6.16
C LEU A 8 -37.55 0.14 7.11
N SER A 9 -37.49 -0.57 8.24
CA SER A 9 -36.28 -0.61 9.06
C SER A 9 -35.27 -1.55 8.40
N THR A 10 -34.21 -1.00 7.84
CA THR A 10 -33.04 -1.77 7.40
C THR A 10 -32.31 -2.31 8.62
N PHE A 11 -32.35 -3.63 8.85
CA PHE A 11 -31.52 -4.29 9.86
C PHE A 11 -30.05 -4.30 9.39
N GLN A 12 -29.21 -3.49 10.03
CA GLN A 12 -27.75 -3.52 9.82
C GLN A 12 -27.16 -4.73 10.56
N ALA A 13 -26.26 -5.49 9.93
CA ALA A 13 -25.70 -6.68 10.56
C ALA A 13 -24.77 -6.29 11.74
N PRO A 14 -24.70 -7.11 12.82
CA PRO A 14 -23.83 -6.84 13.97
C PRO A 14 -22.34 -6.64 13.59
N ALA A 15 -21.86 -7.37 12.59
CA ALA A 15 -20.50 -7.25 12.07
C ALA A 15 -20.23 -5.85 11.47
N ASP A 16 -21.20 -5.28 10.76
CA ASP A 16 -21.09 -3.93 10.17
C ASP A 16 -20.99 -2.87 11.26
N THR A 17 -21.71 -3.06 12.38
CA THR A 17 -21.65 -2.14 13.53
C THR A 17 -20.32 -2.21 14.27
N ALA A 18 -19.71 -3.41 14.38
CA ALA A 18 -18.44 -3.61 15.04
C ALA A 18 -17.28 -2.99 14.22
N LEU A 19 -17.28 -3.20 12.90
CA LEU A 19 -16.31 -2.58 12.01
C LEU A 19 -16.46 -1.05 11.98
N ALA A 20 -17.69 -0.53 11.92
CA ALA A 20 -17.92 0.92 11.99
C ALA A 20 -17.42 1.52 13.31
N SER A 21 -17.62 0.84 14.44
CA SER A 21 -17.10 1.26 15.75
C SER A 21 -15.57 1.26 15.78
N PHE A 22 -14.93 0.23 15.21
CA PHE A 22 -13.48 0.17 15.03
C PHE A 22 -12.95 1.38 14.24
N VAL A 23 -13.56 1.70 13.11
CA VAL A 23 -13.16 2.86 12.27
C VAL A 23 -13.35 4.17 13.03
N ALA A 24 -14.48 4.34 13.72
CA ALA A 24 -14.76 5.54 14.50
C ALA A 24 -13.72 5.75 15.60
N ARG A 25 -13.33 4.68 16.30
CA ARG A 25 -12.26 4.72 17.32
C ARG A 25 -10.90 5.05 16.71
N ALA A 26 -10.57 4.45 15.58
CA ALA A 26 -9.31 4.72 14.88
C ALA A 26 -9.21 6.18 14.43
N ARG A 27 -10.29 6.74 13.88
CA ARG A 27 -10.35 8.17 13.52
C ARG A 27 -10.19 9.05 14.75
N ALA A 28 -10.98 8.80 15.80
CA ALA A 28 -10.92 9.59 17.04
C ALA A 28 -9.52 9.56 17.69
N GLY A 29 -8.89 8.38 17.72
CA GLY A 29 -7.57 8.19 18.30
C GLY A 29 -6.42 8.79 17.49
N THR A 30 -6.61 9.01 16.18
CA THR A 30 -5.57 9.51 15.28
C THR A 30 -5.79 10.92 14.75
N GLU A 31 -6.90 11.59 15.07
CA GLU A 31 -7.17 12.96 14.61
C GLU A 31 -6.04 13.94 14.94
N ALA A 32 -5.57 13.95 16.19
CA ALA A 32 -4.44 14.79 16.60
C ALA A 32 -3.12 14.40 15.91
N LEU A 33 -3.01 13.14 15.50
CA LEU A 33 -1.85 12.59 14.80
C LEU A 33 -1.91 12.84 13.29
N ARG A 34 -2.85 13.65 12.78
CA ARG A 34 -2.80 14.10 11.37
C ARG A 34 -1.65 15.06 11.12
N HIS A 35 -1.12 15.70 12.17
CA HIS A 35 0.07 16.53 12.10
C HIS A 35 1.33 15.70 12.42
N PRO A 36 2.33 15.61 11.51
CA PRO A 36 3.51 14.76 11.71
C PRO A 36 4.28 15.02 13.00
N ASP A 37 4.33 16.27 13.46
CA ASP A 37 5.02 16.60 14.72
C ASP A 37 4.30 16.02 15.95
N ALA A 38 2.96 15.95 15.93
CA ALA A 38 2.20 15.32 17.00
C ALA A 38 2.45 13.80 17.01
N ALA A 39 2.53 13.17 15.83
CA ALA A 39 2.90 11.76 15.72
C ALA A 39 4.31 11.50 16.28
N ARG A 40 5.29 12.35 15.97
CA ARG A 40 6.65 12.20 16.51
C ARG A 40 6.69 12.35 18.03
N LEU A 41 5.99 13.35 18.57
CA LEU A 41 5.89 13.56 20.03
C LEU A 41 5.15 12.41 20.71
N ALA A 42 4.22 11.76 20.01
CA ALA A 42 3.52 10.56 20.46
C ALA A 42 4.34 9.26 20.29
N GLY A 43 5.60 9.32 19.84
CA GLY A 43 6.51 8.17 19.77
C GLY A 43 6.50 7.40 18.44
N TYR A 44 5.88 7.94 17.39
CA TYR A 44 5.93 7.36 16.05
C TYR A 44 7.16 7.82 15.28
N HIS A 45 7.80 6.89 14.57
CA HIS A 45 9.00 7.18 13.76
C HIS A 45 8.85 6.64 12.33
N PRO A 46 9.23 7.42 11.31
CA PRO A 46 9.19 6.96 9.92
C PRO A 46 10.16 5.79 9.72
N VAL A 47 9.70 4.75 9.02
CA VAL A 47 10.51 3.58 8.65
C VAL A 47 10.30 3.25 7.18
N GLY A 48 11.40 2.95 6.49
CA GLY A 48 11.38 2.56 5.09
C GLY A 48 11.11 3.74 4.12
N PRO A 49 10.99 3.43 2.82
CA PRO A 49 10.71 4.42 1.80
C PRO A 49 9.24 4.89 1.84
N ASP A 50 8.93 5.85 0.98
CA ASP A 50 7.55 6.20 0.66
C ASP A 50 7.01 5.26 -0.43
N PHE A 51 5.95 4.52 -0.12
CA PHE A 51 5.38 3.50 -1.01
C PHE A 51 4.33 4.12 -1.93
N PRO A 52 4.37 3.85 -3.25
CA PRO A 52 3.39 4.37 -4.21
C PRO A 52 1.92 4.21 -3.81
N GLY A 53 1.57 3.03 -3.30
CA GLY A 53 0.20 2.68 -2.93
C GLY A 53 -0.07 2.70 -1.43
N MET A 54 0.90 3.07 -0.58
CA MET A 54 0.68 3.07 0.87
C MET A 54 1.14 4.34 1.61
N GLY A 55 1.98 5.16 0.99
CA GLY A 55 2.66 6.24 1.71
C GLY A 55 3.87 5.73 2.49
N ARG A 56 4.43 6.57 3.35
CA ARG A 56 5.48 6.24 4.31
C ARG A 56 4.85 5.74 5.61
N HIS A 57 5.32 4.59 6.07
CA HIS A 57 4.93 4.04 7.36
C HIS A 57 5.68 4.76 8.50
N TRP A 58 4.94 5.10 9.55
CA TRP A 58 5.48 5.59 10.81
C TRP A 58 5.05 4.63 11.92
N ILE A 59 6.01 4.02 12.59
CA ILE A 59 5.75 2.94 13.54
C ILE A 59 5.92 3.41 14.97
N HIS A 60 5.15 2.82 15.87
CA HIS A 60 5.35 2.91 17.31
C HIS A 60 5.57 1.50 17.88
N THR A 61 6.83 1.11 18.05
CA THR A 61 7.23 -0.27 18.37
C THR A 61 6.59 -0.83 19.64
N ALA A 62 6.48 -0.03 20.70
CA ALA A 62 5.81 -0.49 21.93
C ALA A 62 4.32 -0.84 21.73
N LEU A 63 3.65 -0.31 20.69
CA LEU A 63 2.27 -0.67 20.40
C LEU A 63 2.18 -2.00 19.64
N ILE A 64 3.15 -2.29 18.78
CA ILE A 64 3.28 -3.58 18.07
C ILE A 64 3.49 -4.71 19.08
N LEU A 65 4.27 -4.47 20.13
CA LEU A 65 4.57 -5.45 21.16
C LEU A 65 3.44 -5.65 22.18
N ARG A 66 2.31 -4.94 22.06
CA ARG A 66 1.19 -5.14 22.99
C ARG A 66 0.52 -6.49 22.76
N PRO A 67 0.10 -7.18 23.83
CA PRO A 67 -0.65 -8.43 23.70
C PRO A 67 -2.01 -8.26 23.02
N ILE A 68 -2.66 -7.10 23.21
CA ILE A 68 -4.00 -6.82 22.68
C ILE A 68 -3.95 -5.48 21.94
N PRO A 69 -4.27 -5.44 20.63
CA PRO A 69 -4.33 -4.19 19.88
C PRO A 69 -5.52 -3.34 20.33
N ASP A 70 -5.35 -2.01 20.29
CA ASP A 70 -6.40 -1.03 20.56
C ASP A 70 -6.72 -0.26 19.28
N ALA A 71 -7.99 -0.31 18.85
CA ALA A 71 -8.49 0.44 17.70
C ALA A 71 -8.21 1.96 17.78
N ALA A 72 -8.08 2.55 18.97
CA ALA A 72 -7.77 3.97 19.10
C ALA A 72 -6.26 4.28 19.06
N GLN A 73 -5.40 3.27 19.05
CA GLN A 73 -3.94 3.43 19.11
C GLN A 73 -3.26 2.50 18.11
N PRO A 74 -3.47 2.73 16.80
CA PRO A 74 -2.86 1.92 15.77
C PRO A 74 -1.33 1.98 15.86
N PRO A 75 -0.60 0.86 15.80
CA PRO A 75 0.86 0.84 15.87
C PRO A 75 1.54 1.48 14.66
N VAL A 76 0.83 1.65 13.54
CA VAL A 76 1.37 2.17 12.29
C VAL A 76 0.48 3.28 11.77
N LEU A 77 1.08 4.43 11.45
CA LEU A 77 0.47 5.53 10.72
C LEU A 77 1.00 5.56 9.29
N GLU A 78 0.15 5.92 8.34
CA GLU A 78 0.52 5.98 6.92
C GLU A 78 0.39 7.42 6.43
N TYR A 79 1.52 8.02 6.07
CA TYR A 79 1.58 9.39 5.57
C TYR A 79 1.96 9.43 4.11
N ALA A 80 1.29 10.25 3.32
CA ALA A 80 1.71 10.57 1.95
C ALA A 80 1.84 12.07 1.78
N GLU A 81 2.75 12.51 0.91
CA GLU A 81 2.80 13.92 0.50
C GLU A 81 1.69 14.17 -0.53
N ILE A 82 0.69 14.96 -0.15
CA ILE A 82 -0.39 15.40 -1.05
C ILE A 82 -0.21 16.91 -1.21
N ASP A 83 -0.05 17.37 -2.45
CA ASP A 83 0.27 18.78 -2.77
C ASP A 83 1.46 19.35 -1.97
N GLY A 84 2.48 18.53 -1.74
CA GLY A 84 3.67 18.89 -0.96
C GLY A 84 3.45 18.95 0.56
N VAL A 85 2.28 18.55 1.05
CA VAL A 85 1.93 18.51 2.48
C VAL A 85 1.88 17.07 2.96
N PRO A 86 2.70 16.69 3.97
CA PRO A 86 2.57 15.40 4.63
C PRO A 86 1.18 15.24 5.24
N THR A 87 0.42 14.28 4.74
CA THR A 87 -0.98 14.05 5.08
C THR A 87 -1.14 12.63 5.60
N LEU A 88 -1.78 12.46 6.76
CA LEU A 88 -2.18 11.14 7.25
C LEU A 88 -3.30 10.60 6.37
N VAL A 89 -3.04 9.50 5.67
CA VAL A 89 -3.95 8.89 4.68
C VAL A 89 -4.59 7.60 5.17
N GLY A 90 -3.93 6.90 6.09
CA GLY A 90 -4.36 5.63 6.64
C GLY A 90 -3.66 5.28 7.93
N VAL A 91 -4.04 4.13 8.48
CA VAL A 91 -3.41 3.51 9.65
C VAL A 91 -3.33 2.02 9.42
N ALA A 92 -2.38 1.34 10.07
CA ALA A 92 -2.32 -0.10 10.04
C ALA A 92 -2.16 -0.70 11.44
N TYR A 93 -2.63 -1.93 11.59
CA TYR A 93 -2.51 -2.73 12.79
C TYR A 93 -1.58 -3.89 12.52
N ALA A 94 -0.49 -3.93 13.27
CA ALA A 94 0.48 -5.01 13.26
C ALA A 94 0.39 -5.76 14.58
N VAL A 95 0.17 -7.07 14.52
CA VAL A 95 0.01 -7.95 15.68
C VAL A 95 1.01 -9.10 15.55
N LEU A 96 1.77 -9.34 16.62
CA LEU A 96 2.64 -10.51 16.69
C LEU A 96 1.81 -11.79 16.79
N VAL A 97 2.06 -12.74 15.88
CA VAL A 97 1.40 -14.05 15.83
C VAL A 97 2.46 -15.15 15.68
N SER A 98 2.10 -16.37 16.06
CA SER A 98 2.97 -17.56 15.96
C SER A 98 2.65 -18.45 14.75
N ALA A 99 1.61 -18.12 13.99
CA ALA A 99 1.12 -18.86 12.82
C ALA A 99 0.35 -17.93 11.88
N ASP A 100 -0.03 -18.42 10.70
CA ASP A 100 -0.85 -17.70 9.69
C ASP A 100 -2.33 -17.61 10.06
N THR A 101 -2.61 -17.39 11.34
CA THR A 101 -3.98 -17.19 11.82
C THR A 101 -4.20 -15.71 12.03
N ALA A 102 -5.18 -15.16 11.32
CA ALA A 102 -5.59 -13.77 11.48
C ALA A 102 -6.01 -13.52 12.94
N PRO A 103 -5.55 -12.43 13.57
CA PRO A 103 -5.98 -12.08 14.92
C PRO A 103 -7.49 -11.84 14.98
N ALA A 104 -8.16 -12.47 15.94
CA ALA A 104 -9.59 -12.24 16.21
C ALA A 104 -9.84 -11.06 17.17
N SER A 105 -8.78 -10.36 17.59
CA SER A 105 -8.84 -9.28 18.59
C SER A 105 -9.41 -7.96 18.06
N LEU A 106 -9.52 -7.81 16.74
CA LEU A 106 -10.16 -6.67 16.08
C LEU A 106 -11.33 -7.17 15.22
N PRO A 107 -12.40 -6.38 15.04
CA PRO A 107 -13.55 -6.75 14.22
C PRO A 107 -13.26 -6.55 12.73
N VAL A 108 -12.18 -7.19 12.26
CA VAL A 108 -11.65 -7.08 10.90
C VAL A 108 -11.74 -8.48 10.25
N PRO A 109 -12.31 -8.60 9.04
CA PRO A 109 -12.39 -9.88 8.34
C PRO A 109 -11.02 -10.52 8.14
N ALA A 110 -10.92 -11.84 8.30
CA ALA A 110 -9.66 -12.58 8.15
C ALA A 110 -8.96 -12.33 6.81
N ALA A 111 -9.73 -12.14 5.73
CA ALA A 111 -9.21 -11.89 4.37
C ALA A 111 -8.51 -10.52 4.20
N ALA A 112 -8.67 -9.58 5.13
CA ALA A 112 -7.98 -8.29 5.09
C ALA A 112 -6.57 -8.35 5.70
N TRP A 113 -6.24 -9.43 6.41
CA TRP A 113 -4.92 -9.61 7.02
C TRP A 113 -3.95 -10.24 6.03
N HIS A 114 -2.70 -9.77 6.06
CA HIS A 114 -1.57 -10.43 5.43
C HIS A 114 -0.43 -10.57 6.44
N PHE A 115 0.57 -11.38 6.12
CA PHE A 115 1.62 -11.76 7.08
C PHE A 115 2.99 -11.39 6.55
N HIS A 116 3.85 -10.96 7.49
CA HIS A 116 5.28 -10.74 7.29
C HIS A 116 6.04 -11.70 8.23
N GLN A 117 6.97 -12.49 7.70
CA GLN A 117 7.98 -13.31 8.40
C GLN A 117 9.44 -13.08 7.94
N GLY A 118 10.32 -12.51 8.79
CA GLY A 118 11.75 -12.34 8.46
C GLY A 118 12.39 -11.22 9.25
N THR A 119 13.60 -10.78 8.85
CA THR A 119 14.17 -9.56 9.42
C THR A 119 13.39 -8.33 8.93
N VAL A 120 13.39 -7.26 9.74
CA VAL A 120 12.80 -5.98 9.32
C VAL A 120 13.38 -5.55 7.97
N ASP A 121 14.67 -5.76 7.67
CA ASP A 121 15.26 -5.36 6.39
C ASP A 121 14.89 -6.27 5.20
N GLU A 122 14.80 -7.60 5.40
CA GLU A 122 14.43 -8.55 4.33
C GLU A 122 12.96 -8.44 3.93
N GLU A 123 12.12 -8.09 4.89
CA GLU A 123 10.69 -7.95 4.73
C GLU A 123 10.18 -6.54 4.88
N SER A 124 11.08 -5.55 4.92
CA SER A 124 10.71 -4.14 4.85
C SER A 124 10.13 -3.86 3.47
N PHE A 125 8.88 -4.25 3.35
CA PHE A 125 7.81 -3.66 2.59
C PHE A 125 7.90 -3.77 1.06
N LEU A 126 9.02 -4.15 0.42
CA LEU A 126 9.05 -4.24 -1.06
C LEU A 126 8.50 -5.56 -1.60
N ARG A 127 9.00 -6.70 -1.11
CA ARG A 127 8.65 -8.02 -1.67
C ARG A 127 7.21 -8.44 -1.37
N SER A 128 6.78 -8.33 -0.11
CA SER A 128 5.44 -8.72 0.33
C SER A 128 4.31 -7.86 -0.28
N HIS A 129 4.55 -6.58 -0.56
CA HIS A 129 3.56 -5.69 -1.19
C HIS A 129 3.56 -5.75 -2.72
N ALA A 130 4.59 -6.33 -3.33
CA ALA A 130 4.66 -6.48 -4.78
C ALA A 130 3.87 -7.70 -5.30
N GLY A 131 3.10 -8.39 -4.43
CA GLY A 131 2.34 -9.58 -4.81
C GLY A 131 3.23 -10.78 -5.15
N ALA A 132 4.53 -10.71 -4.86
CA ALA A 132 5.41 -11.87 -4.94
C ALA A 132 5.00 -12.84 -3.82
N GLY A 133 4.18 -13.83 -4.19
CA GLY A 133 3.69 -14.83 -3.25
C GLY A 133 4.87 -15.54 -2.59
N HIS A 134 5.07 -15.29 -1.30
CA HIS A 134 5.96 -16.11 -0.51
C HIS A 134 5.17 -17.29 0.05
N VAL A 135 5.49 -18.49 -0.42
CA VAL A 135 5.06 -19.72 0.27
C VAL A 135 5.87 -19.78 1.56
N MET A 136 5.22 -19.51 2.69
CA MET A 136 5.84 -19.51 4.01
C MET A 136 6.09 -20.96 4.45
N THR A 137 7.34 -21.42 4.39
CA THR A 137 7.68 -22.84 4.64
C THR A 137 8.05 -23.17 6.09
N GLU A 138 8.40 -22.17 6.93
CA GLU A 138 8.94 -22.41 8.27
C GLU A 138 8.06 -21.81 9.39
N PRO A 139 7.72 -22.55 10.45
CA PRO A 139 7.05 -22.01 11.65
C PRO A 139 7.92 -20.96 12.35
N GLY A 140 7.31 -19.90 12.89
CA GLY A 140 8.06 -18.85 13.61
C GLY A 140 7.21 -17.62 13.95
N PRO A 141 7.75 -16.66 14.72
CA PRO A 141 7.09 -15.40 14.98
C PRO A 141 6.88 -14.61 13.68
N ARG A 142 5.69 -14.01 13.53
CA ARG A 142 5.27 -13.23 12.35
C ARG A 142 4.54 -11.97 12.78
N LEU A 143 4.41 -11.02 11.87
CA LEU A 143 3.51 -9.89 12.01
C LEU A 143 2.31 -10.09 11.09
N ALA A 144 1.13 -10.26 11.68
CA ALA A 144 -0.13 -10.12 10.97
C ALA A 144 -0.43 -8.62 10.84
N VAL A 145 -0.63 -8.14 9.61
CA VAL A 145 -0.85 -6.74 9.30
C VAL A 145 -2.17 -6.55 8.57
N VAL A 146 -2.94 -5.54 8.97
CA VAL A 146 -4.08 -5.04 8.22
C VAL A 146 -4.00 -3.53 8.08
N HIS A 147 -4.26 -3.03 6.87
CA HIS A 147 -4.36 -1.61 6.56
C HIS A 147 -5.80 -1.15 6.72
N ALA A 148 -5.97 0.11 7.11
CA ALA A 148 -7.25 0.76 7.25
C ALA A 148 -7.16 2.20 6.71
N TRP A 149 -7.70 2.40 5.52
CA TRP A 149 -7.82 3.67 4.81
C TRP A 149 -8.94 4.51 5.42
N ILE A 150 -8.68 5.06 6.61
CA ILE A 150 -9.67 5.80 7.41
C ILE A 150 -9.64 7.32 7.15
N TRP A 151 -8.67 7.85 6.41
CA TRP A 151 -8.56 9.29 6.12
C TRP A 151 -8.66 9.60 4.64
N LEU A 152 -8.03 8.79 3.80
CA LEU A 152 -8.18 8.84 2.35
C LEU A 152 -9.03 7.66 1.88
N ASP A 153 -10.06 7.92 1.07
CA ASP A 153 -10.90 6.86 0.51
C ASP A 153 -10.08 5.94 -0.42
N ASN A 154 -10.40 4.64 -0.39
CA ASN A 154 -9.79 3.64 -1.26
C ASN A 154 -10.85 2.99 -2.15
N PRO A 155 -10.78 3.15 -3.49
CA PRO A 155 -11.73 2.54 -4.43
C PRO A 155 -11.83 1.01 -4.34
N ASP A 156 -10.78 0.32 -3.87
CA ASP A 156 -10.78 -1.14 -3.70
C ASP A 156 -11.27 -1.59 -2.32
N GLY A 157 -11.65 -0.64 -1.48
CA GLY A 157 -12.17 -0.88 -0.15
C GLY A 157 -11.24 -0.38 0.96
N MET A 158 -11.85 0.03 2.07
CA MET A 158 -11.17 0.61 3.24
C MET A 158 -10.08 -0.28 3.83
N LEU A 159 -10.17 -1.61 3.67
CA LEU A 159 -9.22 -2.57 4.23
C LEU A 159 -8.30 -3.22 3.19
N ALA A 160 -8.33 -2.75 1.93
CA ALA A 160 -7.42 -3.25 0.92
C ALA A 160 -5.96 -2.91 1.29
N THR A 161 -5.01 -3.78 0.97
CA THR A 161 -3.59 -3.58 1.33
C THR A 161 -3.03 -2.29 0.73
N ASP A 162 -3.24 -2.06 -0.57
CA ASP A 162 -2.80 -0.84 -1.25
C ASP A 162 -3.97 0.10 -1.52
N ASN A 163 -3.71 1.41 -1.47
CA ASN A 163 -4.55 2.46 -2.02
C ASN A 163 -3.92 3.11 -3.26
N TRP A 164 -4.24 2.57 -4.44
CA TRP A 164 -3.77 3.12 -5.71
C TRP A 164 -4.54 4.39 -6.16
N ALA A 165 -5.37 4.98 -5.30
CA ALA A 165 -5.80 6.36 -5.46
C ALA A 165 -4.65 7.35 -5.15
N LEU A 166 -3.70 6.96 -4.28
CA LEU A 166 -2.62 7.84 -3.82
C LEU A 166 -1.83 8.52 -4.95
N PRO A 167 -1.40 7.84 -6.03
CA PRO A 167 -0.70 8.52 -7.12
C PRO A 167 -1.50 9.65 -7.79
N TYR A 168 -2.83 9.54 -7.83
CA TYR A 168 -3.72 10.57 -8.37
C TYR A 168 -3.82 11.75 -7.39
N GLU A 169 -4.05 11.47 -6.12
CA GLU A 169 -4.13 12.48 -5.05
C GLU A 169 -2.84 13.29 -4.92
N ARG A 170 -1.68 12.63 -5.00
CA ARG A 170 -0.35 13.28 -5.00
C ARG A 170 -0.18 14.32 -6.11
N LEU A 171 -0.94 14.20 -7.19
CA LEU A 171 -0.91 15.09 -8.35
C LEU A 171 -2.15 15.99 -8.44
N GLY A 172 -2.99 16.03 -7.40
CA GLY A 172 -4.25 16.78 -7.40
C GLY A 172 -5.23 16.32 -8.49
N GLN A 173 -5.13 15.07 -8.92
CA GLN A 173 -5.96 14.51 -9.98
C GLN A 173 -7.17 13.76 -9.43
N ARG A 174 -8.25 13.79 -10.21
CA ARG A 174 -9.45 13.01 -9.88
C ARG A 174 -9.16 11.52 -9.92
N VAL A 175 -9.49 10.82 -8.84
CA VAL A 175 -9.41 9.37 -8.75
C VAL A 175 -10.50 8.71 -9.62
N PRO A 176 -10.14 7.83 -10.56
CA PRO A 176 -11.13 7.10 -11.36
C PRO A 176 -11.76 5.95 -10.58
N SER A 177 -13.09 5.80 -10.64
CA SER A 177 -13.84 4.75 -9.93
C SER A 177 -13.49 3.31 -10.35
N HIS A 178 -13.02 3.13 -11.60
CA HIS A 178 -12.56 1.85 -12.14
C HIS A 178 -11.21 2.04 -12.86
N GLY A 179 -10.26 2.68 -12.18
CA GLY A 179 -8.94 2.97 -12.72
C GLY A 179 -8.10 1.73 -12.99
N SER A 180 -7.31 1.77 -14.07
CA SER A 180 -6.31 0.74 -14.31
C SER A 180 -5.18 0.82 -13.30
N ARG A 181 -4.80 -0.34 -12.75
CA ARG A 181 -3.61 -0.48 -11.89
C ARG A 181 -2.32 -0.12 -12.61
N ALA A 182 -2.22 -0.44 -13.90
CA ALA A 182 -1.07 -0.06 -14.72
C ALA A 182 -0.97 1.46 -14.84
N ALA A 183 -2.10 2.15 -15.07
CA ALA A 183 -2.15 3.60 -15.09
C ALA A 183 -1.68 4.20 -13.76
N ALA A 184 -2.20 3.71 -12.63
CA ALA A 184 -1.84 4.20 -11.30
C ALA A 184 -0.35 3.99 -10.98
N ARG A 185 0.23 2.86 -11.39
CA ARG A 185 1.66 2.57 -11.22
C ARG A 185 2.55 3.45 -12.09
N ALA A 186 2.20 3.69 -13.35
CA ALA A 186 2.88 4.69 -14.17
C ALA A 186 2.74 6.09 -13.58
N LEU A 187 1.56 6.43 -13.05
CA LEU A 187 1.34 7.72 -12.41
C LEU A 187 2.23 7.89 -11.17
N ALA A 188 2.45 6.83 -10.40
CA ALA A 188 3.37 6.86 -9.26
C ALA A 188 4.82 7.18 -9.68
N LEU A 189 5.25 6.79 -10.88
CA LEU A 189 6.53 7.23 -11.44
C LEU A 189 6.51 8.75 -11.70
N ALA A 190 5.38 9.29 -12.14
CA ALA A 190 5.22 10.71 -12.44
C ALA A 190 5.16 11.58 -11.17
N SER A 191 4.56 11.08 -10.08
CA SER A 191 4.29 11.82 -8.82
C SER A 191 5.53 12.17 -7.97
N GLY A 192 6.74 12.01 -8.48
CA GLY A 192 7.99 12.36 -7.79
C GLY A 192 9.07 11.29 -7.92
N ASP A 193 10.15 11.39 -7.13
CA ASP A 193 11.21 10.38 -7.11
C ASP A 193 10.83 9.14 -6.28
N GLY A 194 9.87 9.23 -5.35
CA GLY A 194 9.47 8.12 -4.48
C GLY A 194 9.08 6.85 -5.26
N GLY A 195 8.20 6.98 -6.26
CA GLY A 195 7.77 5.84 -7.06
C GLY A 195 8.87 5.25 -7.95
N ARG A 196 9.77 6.09 -8.47
CA ARG A 196 10.97 5.64 -9.21
C ARG A 196 11.92 4.86 -8.30
N LEU A 197 12.30 5.44 -7.18
CA LEU A 197 13.23 4.82 -6.23
C LEU A 197 12.67 3.52 -5.67
N TYR A 198 11.37 3.49 -5.38
CA TYR A 198 10.66 2.28 -5.00
C TYR A 198 10.78 1.18 -6.06
N LEU A 199 10.49 1.49 -7.33
CA LEU A 199 10.55 0.50 -8.41
C LEU A 199 11.97 0.00 -8.65
N GLU A 200 12.96 0.90 -8.64
CA GLU A 200 14.37 0.55 -8.77
C GLU A 200 14.83 -0.37 -7.63
N ALA A 201 14.46 -0.06 -6.39
CA ALA A 201 14.77 -0.88 -5.22
C ALA A 201 14.07 -2.25 -5.29
N LEU A 202 12.82 -2.29 -5.76
CA LEU A 202 12.06 -3.53 -5.95
C LEU A 202 12.71 -4.43 -7.00
N ILE A 203 13.07 -3.87 -8.17
CA ILE A 203 13.77 -4.60 -9.23
C ILE A 203 15.11 -5.13 -8.73
N HIS A 204 15.86 -4.32 -7.97
CA HIS A 204 17.11 -4.74 -7.37
C HIS A 204 16.91 -5.89 -6.39
N ALA A 205 15.95 -5.74 -5.47
CA ALA A 205 15.67 -6.73 -4.43
C ALA A 205 15.19 -8.06 -5.01
N VAL A 206 14.28 -8.05 -5.99
CA VAL A 206 13.68 -9.29 -6.54
C VAL A 206 14.53 -9.85 -7.68
N GLY A 207 14.91 -9.00 -8.62
CA GLY A 207 15.64 -9.41 -9.81
C GLY A 207 17.11 -9.73 -9.54
N GLN A 208 17.74 -9.11 -8.55
CA GLN A 208 19.20 -9.20 -8.33
C GLN A 208 20.00 -9.02 -9.64
N PRO A 209 19.78 -7.94 -10.40
CA PRO A 209 20.58 -7.61 -11.58
C PRO A 209 22.03 -7.31 -11.18
N SER A 210 22.97 -7.46 -12.11
CA SER A 210 24.32 -6.89 -11.97
C SER A 210 24.30 -5.36 -12.01
N ASP A 211 25.41 -4.71 -11.63
CA ASP A 211 25.52 -3.25 -11.63
C ASP A 211 25.30 -2.63 -13.03
N SER A 212 25.76 -3.30 -14.09
CA SER A 212 25.58 -2.85 -15.47
C SER A 212 24.12 -2.97 -15.91
N GLU A 213 23.46 -4.09 -15.60
CA GLU A 213 22.03 -4.29 -15.83
C GLU A 213 21.20 -3.26 -15.05
N MET A 214 21.56 -2.99 -13.79
CA MET A 214 20.87 -2.00 -12.97
C MET A 214 21.04 -0.58 -13.52
N THR A 215 22.20 -0.25 -14.09
CA THR A 215 22.43 1.03 -14.78
C THR A 215 21.52 1.17 -16.01
N ALA A 216 21.34 0.11 -16.79
CA ALA A 216 20.42 0.09 -17.92
C ALA A 216 18.94 0.22 -17.46
N VAL A 217 18.56 -0.50 -16.40
CA VAL A 217 17.23 -0.40 -15.78
C VAL A 217 16.93 1.04 -15.32
N ARG A 218 17.84 1.69 -14.59
CA ARG A 218 17.66 3.09 -14.16
C ARG A 218 17.44 4.05 -15.33
N THR A 219 18.15 3.83 -16.44
CA THR A 219 17.97 4.62 -17.66
C THR A 219 16.56 4.43 -18.25
N ILE A 220 16.07 3.19 -18.29
CA ILE A 220 14.70 2.87 -18.76
C ILE A 220 13.65 3.50 -17.83
N VAL A 221 13.77 3.30 -16.52
CA VAL A 221 12.82 3.83 -15.54
C VAL A 221 12.78 5.36 -15.60
N GLY A 222 13.93 6.03 -15.70
CA GLY A 222 14.00 7.50 -15.85
C GLY A 222 13.33 8.01 -17.15
N ARG A 223 13.53 7.30 -18.27
CA ARG A 223 12.83 7.60 -19.53
C ARG A 223 11.31 7.46 -19.38
N ARG A 224 10.85 6.35 -18.79
CA ARG A 224 9.41 6.06 -18.60
C ARG A 224 8.77 6.98 -17.57
N GLN A 225 9.49 7.41 -16.55
CA GLN A 225 9.05 8.47 -15.64
C GLN A 225 8.79 9.77 -16.41
N THR A 226 9.69 10.17 -17.31
CA THR A 226 9.51 11.39 -18.12
C THR A 226 8.27 11.30 -19.02
N GLU A 227 8.07 10.15 -19.66
CA GLU A 227 6.89 9.88 -20.49
C GLU A 227 5.59 9.87 -19.66
N ALA A 228 5.60 9.22 -18.49
CA ALA A 228 4.46 9.22 -17.59
C ALA A 228 4.08 10.65 -17.15
N ARG A 229 5.06 11.53 -16.89
CA ARG A 229 4.79 12.95 -16.58
C ARG A 229 4.14 13.68 -17.75
N GLN A 230 4.57 13.44 -18.98
CA GLN A 230 3.97 14.04 -20.18
C GLN A 230 2.53 13.57 -20.42
N HIS A 231 2.17 12.40 -19.89
CA HIS A 231 0.88 11.76 -20.09
C HIS A 231 0.07 11.63 -18.79
N ALA A 232 0.41 12.40 -17.75
CA ALA A 232 -0.14 12.23 -16.41
C ALA A 232 -1.68 12.33 -16.34
N ALA A 233 -2.32 13.03 -17.28
CA ALA A 233 -3.77 13.17 -17.36
C ALA A 233 -4.48 12.13 -18.27
N ARG A 234 -3.74 11.17 -18.84
CA ARG A 234 -4.21 10.24 -19.87
C ARG A 234 -4.00 8.78 -19.45
N ALA A 235 -5.03 8.18 -18.86
CA ALA A 235 -4.98 6.80 -18.37
C ALA A 235 -4.51 5.80 -19.44
N ASP A 236 -5.05 5.88 -20.66
CA ASP A 236 -4.67 5.02 -21.80
C ASP A 236 -3.16 5.06 -22.08
N LYS A 237 -2.56 6.25 -21.99
CA LYS A 237 -1.13 6.45 -22.23
C LYS A 237 -0.28 6.01 -21.04
N LEU A 238 -0.76 6.19 -19.81
CA LEU A 238 -0.09 5.70 -18.62
C LEU A 238 -0.02 4.17 -18.60
N GLU A 239 -1.07 3.47 -19.02
CA GLU A 239 -1.07 2.00 -19.14
C GLU A 239 -0.04 1.52 -20.16
N LEU A 240 -0.02 2.14 -21.35
CA LEU A 240 0.98 1.82 -22.37
C LEU A 240 2.39 2.09 -21.86
N CYS A 241 2.62 3.21 -21.16
CA CYS A 241 3.91 3.54 -20.56
C CYS A 241 4.35 2.49 -19.54
N TRP A 242 3.44 2.01 -18.68
CA TRP A 242 3.73 0.98 -17.69
C TRP A 242 4.09 -0.36 -18.35
N ASN A 243 3.31 -0.80 -19.33
CA ASN A 243 3.55 -2.07 -20.03
C ASN A 243 4.87 -2.03 -20.83
N ALA A 244 5.15 -0.89 -21.47
CA ALA A 244 6.36 -0.68 -22.22
C ALA A 244 7.61 -0.63 -21.32
N LEU A 245 7.50 -0.12 -20.07
CA LEU A 245 8.57 -0.19 -19.08
C LEU A 245 9.04 -1.63 -18.87
N TRP A 246 8.12 -2.56 -18.61
CA TRP A 246 8.49 -3.95 -18.33
C TRP A 246 9.03 -4.68 -19.56
N SER A 247 8.49 -4.34 -20.74
CA SER A 247 9.02 -4.84 -22.01
C SER A 247 10.45 -4.36 -22.24
N ASP A 248 10.74 -3.09 -21.97
CA ASP A 248 12.11 -2.57 -22.05
C ASP A 248 13.03 -3.23 -21.03
N VAL A 249 12.60 -3.37 -19.76
CA VAL A 249 13.40 -4.03 -18.71
C VAL A 249 13.78 -5.45 -19.12
N LYS A 250 12.85 -6.23 -19.68
CA LYS A 250 13.11 -7.58 -20.20
C LYS A 250 14.24 -7.63 -21.23
N THR A 251 14.41 -6.58 -22.03
CA THR A 251 15.44 -6.55 -23.09
C THR A 251 16.86 -6.27 -22.58
N VAL A 252 17.01 -5.71 -21.38
CA VAL A 252 18.31 -5.29 -20.84
C VAL A 252 18.81 -6.14 -19.68
N VAL A 253 17.97 -7.04 -19.16
CA VAL A 253 18.36 -7.98 -18.10
C VAL A 253 18.51 -9.39 -18.68
N ARG A 254 19.39 -10.19 -18.09
CA ARG A 254 19.56 -11.60 -18.44
C ARG A 254 18.30 -12.42 -18.11
N PRO A 255 18.07 -13.56 -18.78
CA PRO A 255 16.89 -14.39 -18.58
C PRO A 255 16.60 -14.74 -17.12
N GLU A 256 17.62 -15.07 -16.32
CA GLU A 256 17.45 -15.48 -14.93
C GLU A 256 16.95 -14.33 -14.04
N VAL A 257 17.33 -13.10 -14.37
CA VAL A 257 16.82 -11.90 -13.68
C VAL A 257 15.38 -11.67 -14.11
N TRP A 258 15.07 -11.79 -15.40
CA TRP A 258 13.70 -11.68 -15.89
C TRP A 258 12.77 -12.72 -15.29
N ASP A 259 13.20 -13.98 -15.16
CA ASP A 259 12.40 -15.07 -14.58
C ASP A 259 11.94 -14.73 -13.16
N ARG A 260 12.80 -14.08 -12.36
CA ARG A 260 12.44 -13.58 -11.02
C ARG A 260 11.50 -12.38 -11.08
N LEU A 261 11.69 -11.48 -12.03
CA LEU A 261 10.90 -10.25 -12.17
C LEU A 261 9.55 -10.45 -12.84
N ASN A 262 9.37 -11.52 -13.62
CA ASN A 262 8.18 -11.73 -14.45
C ASN A 262 6.89 -11.80 -13.62
N ALA A 263 6.97 -12.22 -12.34
CA ALA A 263 5.84 -12.18 -11.41
C ALA A 263 5.39 -10.75 -11.04
N LEU A 264 6.28 -9.76 -11.17
CA LEU A 264 6.00 -8.35 -10.91
C LEU A 264 5.48 -7.60 -12.13
N ALA A 265 5.77 -8.11 -13.33
CA ALA A 265 5.34 -7.52 -14.58
C ALA A 265 3.81 -7.67 -14.73
N PRO A 266 3.13 -6.67 -15.31
CA PRO A 266 1.72 -6.82 -15.66
C PRO A 266 1.56 -8.03 -16.59
N ALA A 267 0.51 -8.83 -16.35
CA ALA A 267 0.18 -9.93 -17.24
C ALA A 267 0.04 -9.39 -18.68
N PRO A 268 0.53 -10.12 -19.70
CA PRO A 268 0.35 -9.70 -21.08
C PRO A 268 -1.15 -9.51 -21.33
N SER A 269 -1.52 -8.33 -21.84
CA SER A 269 -2.89 -8.12 -22.31
C SER A 269 -3.19 -9.14 -23.42
N PRO A 270 -4.38 -9.78 -23.44
CA PRO A 270 -4.77 -10.69 -24.50
C PRO A 270 -4.79 -10.00 -25.87
#